data_AF-A0A6I1Z6R1-F1
#
_entry.id   AF-A0A6I1Z6R1-F1
#
_cell.length_a   1.000
_cell.length_b   1.000
_cell.length_c   1.000
_cell.angle_alpha   90.00
_cell.angle_beta   90.00
_cell.angle_gamma   90.00
#
_symmetry.space_group_name_H-M   'P 1'
#
loop_
_entity.id
_entity.type
_entity.pdbx_description
1 polymer ?
#
loop_
_entity_poly.entity_id
_entity_poly.type
_entity_poly.pdbx_seq_one_letter_code
_entity_poly.pdbx_strand_id
1 'polypeptide(L)'
;MFLRFPPEIRKIVYTTNMIESLNSRFRQATRRRGHFPNEEAALKVLYLVIRDRQPNRRNPTGRTYNWKEAINTLAGFYGDRVIDNQ
;
A
#
# COMPACT_ATOMS: atom_id res chain seq x y z
N MET A 1 15.77 -14.16 -0.34
CA MET A 1 14.78 -15.20 0.02
C MET A 1 13.87 -14.68 1.14
N PHE A 2 12.56 -14.92 1.08
CA PHE A 2 11.56 -14.39 2.03
C PHE A 2 11.80 -14.79 3.50
N LEU A 3 12.28 -16.01 3.75
CA LEU A 3 12.53 -16.51 5.12
C LEU A 3 13.69 -15.81 5.85
N ARG A 4 14.52 -15.03 5.14
CA ARG A 4 15.59 -14.24 5.76
C ARG A 4 15.07 -13.04 6.57
N PHE A 5 13.82 -12.66 6.35
CA PHE A 5 13.22 -11.52 7.03
C PHE A 5 12.70 -11.94 8.41
N PRO A 6 12.90 -11.10 9.44
CA PRO A 6 12.23 -11.24 10.73
C PRO A 6 10.72 -11.47 10.61
N PRO A 7 10.09 -12.20 11.55
CA PRO A 7 8.65 -12.50 11.53
C PRO A 7 7.76 -11.27 11.34
N GLU A 8 8.15 -10.12 11.89
CA GLU A 8 7.43 -8.86 11.86
C GLU A 8 7.36 -8.30 10.43
N ILE A 9 8.46 -8.39 9.68
CA ILE A 9 8.52 -7.99 8.27
C ILE A 9 7.79 -9.01 7.40
N ARG A 10 7.96 -10.31 7.68
CA ARG A 10 7.24 -11.37 6.94
C ARG A 10 5.73 -11.20 7.06
N LYS A 11 5.22 -10.78 8.22
CA LYS A 11 3.80 -10.50 8.45
C LYS A 11 3.22 -9.47 7.49
N ILE A 12 3.95 -8.39 7.27
CA ILE A 12 3.56 -7.33 6.33
C ILE A 12 3.66 -7.81 4.89
N VAL A 13 4.70 -8.58 4.56
CA VAL A 13 4.95 -9.01 3.17
C VAL A 13 4.04 -10.16 2.73
N TYR A 14 3.64 -11.07 3.62
CA TYR A 14 2.79 -12.21 3.24
C TYR A 14 1.33 -11.82 3.01
N THR A 15 0.85 -10.70 3.58
CA THR A 15 -0.56 -10.35 3.46
C THR A 15 -0.87 -9.77 2.09
N THR A 16 -1.93 -10.28 1.45
CA THR A 16 -2.44 -9.75 0.17
C THR A 16 -3.45 -8.63 0.38
N ASN A 17 -3.95 -8.43 1.61
CA ASN A 17 -5.00 -7.46 1.93
C ASN A 17 -4.66 -6.04 1.45
N MET A 18 -3.38 -5.63 1.54
CA MET A 18 -2.94 -4.31 1.10
C MET A 18 -3.10 -4.12 -0.41
N ILE A 19 -2.59 -5.07 -1.21
CA ILE A 19 -2.64 -4.98 -2.67
C ILE A 19 -4.05 -5.27 -3.19
N GLU A 20 -4.79 -6.19 -2.57
CA GLU A 20 -6.19 -6.48 -2.91
C GLU A 20 -7.11 -5.29 -2.64
N SER A 21 -6.93 -4.60 -1.51
CA SER A 21 -7.68 -3.38 -1.18
C SER A 21 -7.45 -2.28 -2.22
N LEU A 22 -6.20 -2.07 -2.66
CA LEU A 22 -5.87 -1.12 -3.72
C LEU A 22 -6.49 -1.55 -5.07
N ASN A 23 -6.31 -2.82 -5.45
CA ASN A 23 -6.87 -3.37 -6.68
C ASN A 23 -8.40 -3.29 -6.72
N SER A 24 -9.08 -3.50 -5.59
CA SER A 24 -10.53 -3.34 -5.47
C SER A 24 -10.97 -1.91 -5.79
N ARG A 25 -10.24 -0.90 -5.27
CA ARG A 25 -10.49 0.53 -5.58
C ARG A 25 -10.28 0.84 -7.05
N PHE A 26 -9.19 0.33 -7.64
CA PHE A 26 -8.94 0.51 -9.07
C PHE A 26 -10.04 -0.11 -9.92
N ARG A 27 -10.44 -1.36 -9.65
CA ARG A 27 -11.54 -2.02 -10.35
C ARG A 27 -12.86 -1.27 -10.20
N GLN A 28 -13.14 -0.71 -9.02
CA GLN A 28 -14.34 0.10 -8.81
C GLN A 28 -14.32 1.37 -9.67
N ALA A 29 -13.18 2.07 -9.69
CA ALA A 29 -13.04 3.31 -10.45
C ALA A 29 -13.08 3.09 -11.97
N THR A 30 -12.47 2.01 -12.46
CA THR A 30 -12.51 1.65 -13.88
C THR A 30 -13.91 1.19 -14.30
N ARG A 31 -14.57 0.31 -13.53
CA ARG A 31 -15.93 -0.15 -13.84
C ARG A 31 -16.96 0.98 -13.87
N ARG A 32 -16.83 1.99 -13.00
CA ARG A 32 -17.72 3.16 -12.99
C ARG A 32 -17.57 4.05 -14.23
N ARG A 33 -16.41 4.07 -14.86
CA ARG A 33 -16.12 4.90 -16.04
C ARG A 33 -16.35 4.17 -17.37
N GLY A 34 -16.24 2.85 -17.41
CA GLY A 34 -16.46 2.07 -18.63
C GLY A 34 -15.27 2.18 -19.60
N HIS A 35 -15.48 2.82 -20.76
CA HIS A 35 -14.43 3.00 -21.79
C HIS A 35 -13.57 4.24 -21.53
N PHE A 36 -12.28 4.13 -21.86
CA PHE A 36 -11.32 5.23 -21.76
C PHE A 36 -10.92 5.70 -23.16
N PRO A 37 -10.90 7.03 -23.42
CA PRO A 37 -10.58 7.56 -24.75
C PRO A 37 -9.11 7.37 -25.14
N ASN A 38 -8.19 7.24 -24.17
CA ASN A 38 -6.78 6.91 -24.36
C ASN A 38 -6.18 6.39 -23.04
N GLU A 39 -4.91 5.95 -23.09
CA GLU A 39 -4.17 5.44 -21.94
C GLU A 39 -3.94 6.51 -20.86
N GLU A 40 -3.62 7.75 -21.26
CA GLU A 40 -3.40 8.85 -20.32
C GLU A 40 -4.62 9.15 -19.45
N ALA A 41 -5.82 9.09 -20.04
CA ALA A 41 -7.08 9.26 -19.32
C ALA A 41 -7.25 8.14 -18.28
N ALA A 42 -6.94 6.88 -18.63
CA ALA A 42 -6.98 5.75 -17.71
C ALA A 42 -5.95 5.93 -16.57
N LEU A 43 -4.72 6.33 -16.88
CA LEU A 43 -3.68 6.60 -15.87
C LEU A 43 -4.07 7.73 -14.93
N LYS A 44 -4.67 8.82 -15.45
CA LYS A 44 -5.17 9.93 -14.63
C LYS A 44 -6.24 9.47 -13.65
N VAL A 45 -7.08 8.50 -14.03
CA VAL A 45 -8.06 7.88 -13.12
C VAL A 45 -7.38 7.16 -11.97
N LEU A 46 -6.42 6.28 -12.27
CA LEU A 46 -5.71 5.52 -11.25
C LEU A 46 -4.94 6.45 -10.32
N TYR A 47 -4.30 7.48 -10.86
CA TYR A 47 -3.65 8.54 -10.08
C TYR A 47 -4.62 9.22 -9.11
N LEU A 48 -5.81 9.63 -9.59
CA LEU A 48 -6.83 10.23 -8.74
C LEU A 48 -7.31 9.25 -7.65
N VAL A 49 -7.44 7.96 -7.96
CA VAL A 49 -7.79 6.94 -6.95
C VAL A 49 -6.73 6.84 -5.87
N ILE A 50 -5.44 6.91 -6.22
CA ILE A 50 -4.34 6.88 -5.24
C ILE A 50 -4.35 8.14 -4.37
N ARG A 51 -4.55 9.31 -4.99
CA ARG A 51 -4.51 10.61 -4.33
C ARG A 51 -5.71 10.87 -3.42
N ASP A 52 -6.88 10.33 -3.78
CA ASP A 52 -8.12 10.49 -3.02
C ASP A 52 -8.01 9.78 -1.65
N ARG A 53 -8.10 10.57 -0.59
CA ARG A 53 -8.16 10.10 0.80
C ARG A 53 -9.62 10.01 1.19
N GLN A 54 -10.12 8.82 1.54
CA GLN A 54 -11.50 8.68 2.02
C GLN A 54 -11.58 8.80 3.55
N PRO A 55 -12.15 9.88 4.10
CA PRO A 55 -12.45 9.95 5.53
C PRO A 55 -13.61 8.98 5.87
N ASN A 56 -13.61 8.43 7.09
CA ASN A 56 -14.69 7.60 7.67
C ASN A 56 -14.93 6.18 7.15
N ARG A 57 -13.89 5.43 6.78
CA ARG A 57 -13.95 3.96 6.93
C ARG A 57 -13.37 3.57 8.29
N ARG A 58 -13.76 2.41 8.83
CA ARG A 58 -13.06 1.76 9.99
C ARG A 58 -11.54 1.66 9.79
N ASN A 59 -11.05 1.87 8.56
CA ASN A 59 -9.66 2.16 8.26
C ASN A 59 -9.57 3.34 7.26
N PRO A 60 -9.49 4.61 7.73
CA PRO A 60 -9.42 5.82 6.89
C PRO A 60 -7.98 6.19 6.49
N THR A 61 -6.99 5.49 7.05
CA THR A 61 -5.54 5.49 6.73
C THR A 61 -4.99 4.15 7.21
N GLY A 62 -4.63 3.21 6.34
CA GLY A 62 -3.22 3.11 5.96
C GLY A 62 -2.26 2.57 7.03
N ARG A 63 -2.74 2.11 8.20
CA ARG A 63 -1.90 1.36 9.14
C ARG A 63 -2.05 -0.13 8.88
N THR A 64 -1.08 -0.69 8.18
CA THR A 64 -0.90 -2.14 8.13
C THR A 64 -0.79 -2.64 9.57
N TYR A 65 -1.52 -3.70 9.90
CA TYR A 65 -1.41 -4.34 11.20
C TYR A 65 0.07 -4.63 11.48
N ASN A 66 0.57 -4.21 12.64
CA ASN A 66 1.98 -4.31 13.05
C ASN A 66 2.98 -3.50 12.20
N TRP A 67 2.55 -2.47 11.45
CA TRP A 67 3.45 -1.64 10.65
C TRP A 67 4.58 -0.97 11.46
N LYS A 68 4.25 -0.44 12.66
CA LYS A 68 5.25 0.20 13.53
C LYS A 68 6.32 -0.80 13.99
N GLU A 69 5.89 -2.00 14.37
CA GLU A 69 6.79 -3.10 14.75
C GLU A 69 7.67 -3.51 13.56
N ALA A 70 7.08 -3.69 12.38
CA ALA A 70 7.81 -4.05 11.17
C ALA A 70 8.82 -2.98 10.72
N ILE A 71 8.49 -1.68 10.83
CA ILE A 71 9.43 -0.58 10.53
C ILE A 71 10.60 -0.61 11.52
N ASN A 72 10.34 -0.74 12.82
CA ASN A 72 11.40 -0.76 13.83
C ASN A 72 12.34 -1.95 13.58
N THR A 73 11.78 -3.12 13.26
CA THR A 73 12.55 -4.31 12.89
C THR A 73 13.32 -4.11 11.60
N LEU A 74 12.75 -3.42 10.61
CA LEU A 74 13.43 -3.10 9.34
C LEU A 74 14.61 -2.15 9.57
N ALA A 75 14.42 -1.11 10.39
CA ALA A 75 15.46 -0.15 10.75
C ALA A 75 16.61 -0.83 11.51
N GLY A 76 16.33 -1.75 12.43
CA GLY A 76 17.37 -2.55 13.08
C GLY A 76 18.09 -3.52 12.13
N PHE A 77 17.35 -4.16 11.21
CA PHE A 77 17.90 -5.16 10.29
C PHE A 77 18.70 -4.56 9.12
N TYR A 78 18.42 -3.30 8.75
CA TYR A 78 19.07 -2.56 7.65
C TYR A 78 19.52 -1.16 8.10
N GLY A 79 20.05 -1.03 9.32
CA GLY A 79 20.34 0.28 9.94
C GLY A 79 21.33 1.15 9.15
N ASP A 80 22.16 0.56 8.31
CA ASP A 80 23.06 1.23 7.37
C ASP A 80 22.33 1.89 6.18
N ARG A 81 21.08 1.51 5.92
CA ARG A 81 20.26 1.95 4.77
C ARG A 81 19.04 2.76 5.16
N VAL A 82 18.59 2.63 6.41
CA VAL A 82 17.48 3.41 6.94
C VAL A 82 18.07 4.61 7.68
N ILE A 83 18.41 5.63 6.90
CA ILE A 83 18.85 6.93 7.43
C ILE A 83 17.79 7.48 8.37
N ASP A 84 18.24 7.77 9.59
CA ASP A 84 17.51 8.46 10.65
C ASP A 84 17.02 9.81 10.13
N ASN A 85 15.77 9.87 9.66
CA ASN A 85 15.08 11.16 9.52
C ASN A 85 14.48 11.46 10.90
N GLN A 86 15.33 12.05 11.74
CA GLN A 86 14.91 12.87 12.89
C GLN A 86 13.79 13.83 12.49
#